data_AF-A0A4Q9VSJ1-F1
#
_entry.id   AF-A0A4Q9VSJ1-F1
#
_cell.length_a   1.000
_cell.length_b   1.000
_cell.length_c   1.000
_cell.angle_alpha   90.00
_cell.angle_beta   90.00
_cell.angle_gamma   90.00
#
_symmetry.space_group_name_H-M   'P 1'
#
loop_
_entity.id
_entity.type
_entity.pdbx_description
1 polymer ?
#
loop_
_entity_poly.entity_id
_entity_poly.type
_entity_poly.pdbx_seq_one_letter_code
_entity_poly.pdbx_strand_id
1 'polypeptide(L)'
;MAWRILLCHKHPVSARLRFLIPTEGGVVLPQALPGLAVIAEAQEAPVQCHPASALRSLQEAMALDWQLELVGEFQLNMEVPGQILPVYLAALSGHELPPAPPGTRWIELPQSIGMPWLDRELLRRIYEVLIGFG
;
A
#
# COMPACT_ATOMS: atom_id res chain seq x y z
N MET A 1 -9.13 -11.85 -0.53
CA MET A 1 -8.15 -11.70 -1.63
C MET A 1 -6.77 -12.19 -1.21
N ALA A 2 -6.01 -12.77 -2.15
CA ALA A 2 -4.69 -13.36 -1.94
C ALA A 2 -3.52 -12.35 -1.99
N TRP A 3 -3.80 -11.05 -2.02
CA TRP A 3 -2.80 -9.99 -2.06
C TRP A 3 -3.38 -8.70 -1.47
N ARG A 4 -2.52 -7.74 -1.16
CA ARG A 4 -2.87 -6.35 -0.85
C ARG A 4 -1.95 -5.38 -1.57
N ILE A 5 -2.43 -4.16 -1.75
CA ILE A 5 -1.64 -3.07 -2.31
C ILE A 5 -1.69 -1.88 -1.37
N LEU A 6 -0.53 -1.31 -1.09
CA LEU A 6 -0.39 0.04 -0.54
C LEU A 6 -0.26 1.00 -1.74
N LEU A 7 -1.02 2.09 -1.73
CA LEU A 7 -0.99 3.08 -2.80
C LEU A 7 -0.50 4.42 -2.24
N CYS A 8 0.48 5.01 -2.90
CA CYS A 8 1.01 6.31 -2.51
C CYS A 8 1.10 7.29 -3.70
N HIS A 9 1.24 8.56 -3.41
CA HIS A 9 1.61 9.62 -4.35
C HIS A 9 2.88 10.26 -3.86
N LYS A 10 3.95 10.18 -4.66
CA LYS A 10 5.23 10.85 -4.40
C LYS A 10 5.31 12.08 -5.30
N HIS A 11 5.22 13.27 -4.69
CA HIS A 11 5.34 14.50 -5.45
C HIS A 11 6.77 14.65 -5.99
N PRO A 12 6.97 14.84 -7.31
CA PRO A 12 8.29 14.72 -7.95
C PRO A 12 9.33 15.72 -7.45
N VAL A 13 8.90 16.92 -7.03
CA VAL A 13 9.82 18.01 -6.62
C VAL A 13 9.80 18.38 -5.14
N SER A 14 8.79 17.97 -4.36
CA SER A 14 8.59 18.50 -2.99
C SER A 14 8.86 17.49 -1.87
N ALA A 15 9.34 16.29 -2.23
CA ALA A 15 9.49 15.14 -1.33
C ALA A 15 8.22 14.76 -0.55
N ARG A 16 7.06 15.38 -0.87
CA ARG A 16 5.79 15.12 -0.20
C ARG A 16 5.29 13.75 -0.63
N LEU A 17 5.08 12.89 0.37
CA LEU A 17 4.53 11.56 0.20
C LEU A 17 3.14 11.52 0.83
N ARG A 18 2.16 11.08 0.04
CA ARG A 18 0.79 10.84 0.50
C ARG A 18 0.41 9.39 0.28
N PHE A 19 -0.45 8.87 1.13
CA PHE A 19 -0.95 7.51 1.08
C PHE A 19 -2.45 7.52 0.88
N LEU A 20 -2.94 6.71 -0.04
CA LEU A 20 -4.37 6.49 -0.20
C LEU A 20 -4.78 5.34 0.72
N ILE A 21 -5.64 5.64 1.70
CA ILE A 21 -6.07 4.66 2.71
C ILE A 21 -7.60 4.56 2.73
N PRO A 22 -8.17 3.41 3.14
CA PRO A 22 -9.61 3.29 3.37
C PRO A 22 -10.11 4.25 4.48
N THR A 23 -11.37 4.69 4.40
CA THR A 23 -11.99 5.50 5.45
C THR A 23 -12.40 4.67 6.67
N GLU A 24 -12.74 3.40 6.47
CA GLU A 24 -13.19 2.46 7.51
C GLU A 24 -12.04 1.87 8.35
N GLY A 25 -10.79 2.21 8.04
CA GLY A 25 -9.59 1.77 8.76
C GLY A 25 -8.66 0.88 7.94
N GLY A 26 -7.46 0.67 8.48
CA GLY A 26 -6.35 0.05 7.75
C GLY A 26 -5.67 1.02 6.79
N VAL A 27 -4.63 0.53 6.12
CA VAL A 27 -3.85 1.31 5.13
C VAL A 27 -3.70 0.62 3.77
N VAL A 28 -4.15 -0.63 3.68
CA VAL A 28 -4.04 -1.44 2.47
C VAL A 28 -5.34 -1.47 1.68
N LEU A 29 -5.21 -1.73 0.38
CA LEU A 29 -6.31 -1.84 -0.58
C LEU A 29 -6.32 -3.23 -1.25
N PRO A 30 -7.47 -3.63 -1.82
CA PRO A 30 -8.77 -2.94 -1.76
C PRO A 30 -9.56 -3.26 -0.47
N GLN A 31 -9.07 -4.18 0.36
CA GLN A 31 -9.73 -4.59 1.60
C GLN A 31 -8.72 -4.56 2.76
N ALA A 32 -9.19 -4.40 3.99
CA ALA A 32 -8.33 -4.41 5.17
C ALA A 32 -7.54 -5.73 5.32
N LEU A 33 -6.47 -5.68 6.11
CA LEU A 33 -5.78 -6.88 6.58
C LEU A 33 -6.68 -7.64 7.57
N PRO A 34 -6.61 -8.99 7.61
CA PRO A 34 -7.25 -9.76 8.66
C PRO A 34 -6.75 -9.36 10.06
N GLY A 35 -7.59 -9.49 11.10
CA GLY A 35 -7.27 -8.98 12.44
C GLY A 35 -6.06 -9.63 13.14
N LEU A 36 -5.63 -10.82 12.70
CA LEU A 36 -4.45 -11.53 13.20
C LEU A 36 -3.25 -11.44 12.24
N ALA A 37 -3.24 -10.44 11.37
CA ALA A 37 -2.13 -10.25 10.44
C ALA A 37 -0.86 -9.78 11.16
N VAL A 38 0.26 -10.42 10.87
CA VAL A 38 1.59 -10.02 11.36
C VAL A 38 2.57 -9.99 10.19
N ILE A 39 3.61 -9.17 10.30
CA ILE A 39 4.66 -9.14 9.27
C ILE A 39 5.39 -10.48 9.32
N ALA A 40 5.47 -11.17 8.18
CA ALA A 40 6.14 -12.46 8.08
C ALA A 40 7.64 -12.32 8.38
N GLU A 41 8.22 -13.29 9.08
CA GLU A 41 9.68 -13.31 9.31
C GLU A 41 10.44 -13.64 8.02
N ALA A 42 9.94 -14.62 7.26
CA ALA A 42 10.45 -14.96 5.94
C ALA A 42 9.76 -14.13 4.86
N GLN A 43 10.56 -13.33 4.13
CA GLN A 43 10.08 -12.56 2.99
C GLN A 43 10.15 -13.35 1.67
N GLU A 44 10.62 -14.60 1.71
CA GLU A 44 10.51 -15.55 0.60
C GLU A 44 9.08 -16.11 0.56
N ALA A 45 8.26 -15.56 -0.35
CA ALA A 45 6.92 -16.09 -0.58
C ALA A 45 6.91 -17.13 -1.71
N PRO A 46 6.10 -18.20 -1.60
CA PRO A 46 5.69 -18.94 -2.79
C PRO A 46 4.99 -17.95 -3.73
N VAL A 47 5.31 -17.99 -5.02
CA VAL A 47 4.73 -17.07 -6.02
C VAL A 47 3.21 -17.33 -6.12
N GLN A 48 2.40 -16.56 -5.41
CA GLN A 48 0.93 -16.75 -5.38
C GLN A 48 0.19 -15.82 -6.36
N CYS A 49 0.70 -14.60 -6.61
CA CYS A 49 0.13 -13.66 -7.57
C CYS A 49 1.24 -12.76 -8.15
N HIS A 50 1.19 -12.44 -9.45
CA HIS A 50 2.13 -11.51 -10.06
C HIS A 50 1.73 -10.06 -9.72
N PRO A 51 2.65 -9.17 -9.28
CA PRO A 51 2.33 -7.79 -8.86
C PRO A 51 1.54 -7.00 -9.91
N ALA A 52 1.87 -7.13 -11.19
CA ALA A 52 1.17 -6.43 -12.27
C ALA A 52 -0.30 -6.89 -12.43
N SER A 53 -0.59 -8.16 -12.13
CA SER A 53 -1.96 -8.69 -12.16
C SER A 53 -2.78 -8.15 -10.98
N ALA A 54 -2.17 -8.09 -9.79
CA ALA A 54 -2.77 -7.49 -8.60
C ALA A 54 -3.08 -6.00 -8.83
N LEU A 55 -2.15 -5.22 -9.41
CA LEU A 55 -2.36 -3.81 -9.68
C LEU A 55 -3.50 -3.57 -10.68
N ARG A 56 -3.55 -4.34 -11.77
CA ARG A 56 -4.66 -4.26 -12.73
C ARG A 56 -6.00 -4.58 -12.06
N SER A 57 -6.05 -5.64 -11.27
CA SER A 57 -7.25 -6.04 -10.53
C SER A 57 -7.70 -4.95 -9.55
N LEU A 58 -6.76 -4.25 -8.91
CA LEU A 58 -7.06 -3.10 -8.04
C LEU A 58 -7.67 -1.95 -8.83
N GLN A 59 -7.05 -1.56 -9.94
CA GLN A 59 -7.53 -0.46 -10.79
C GLN A 59 -8.95 -0.75 -11.30
N GLU A 60 -9.21 -1.98 -11.74
CA GLU A 60 -10.55 -2.41 -12.16
C GLU A 60 -11.56 -2.36 -11.00
N ALA A 61 -11.21 -2.93 -9.83
CA ALA A 61 -12.11 -2.99 -8.68
C ALA A 61 -12.48 -1.61 -8.10
N MET A 62 -11.56 -0.65 -8.22
CA MET A 62 -11.75 0.71 -7.71
C MET A 62 -12.08 1.73 -8.81
N ALA A 63 -12.25 1.28 -10.06
CA ALA A 63 -12.47 2.12 -11.24
C ALA A 63 -11.44 3.27 -11.36
N LEU A 64 -10.16 2.97 -11.12
CA LEU A 64 -9.07 3.93 -11.22
C LEU A 64 -8.53 3.98 -12.65
N ASP A 65 -8.53 5.17 -13.24
CA ASP A 65 -7.90 5.49 -14.53
C ASP A 65 -6.49 6.07 -14.38
N TRP A 66 -5.97 6.07 -13.16
CA TRP A 66 -4.68 6.67 -12.84
C TRP A 66 -3.50 5.88 -13.40
N GLN A 67 -2.43 6.60 -13.75
CA GLN A 67 -1.15 5.99 -14.10
C GLN A 67 -0.39 5.58 -12.82
N LEU A 68 -0.51 4.31 -12.47
CA LEU A 68 0.16 3.71 -11.31
C LEU A 68 1.36 2.88 -11.75
N GLU A 69 2.45 3.01 -11.00
CA GLU A 69 3.69 2.25 -11.20
C GLU A 69 3.97 1.37 -9.99
N LEU A 70 4.37 0.13 -10.21
CA LEU A 70 4.81 -0.75 -9.13
C LEU A 70 6.20 -0.34 -8.63
N VAL A 71 6.38 -0.31 -7.32
CA VAL A 71 7.66 -0.05 -6.69
C VAL A 71 8.29 -1.40 -6.34
N GLY A 72 9.18 -1.89 -7.20
CA GLY A 72 9.73 -3.26 -7.13
C GLY A 72 10.68 -3.50 -5.95
N GLU A 73 11.23 -2.43 -5.39
CA GLU A 73 12.10 -2.43 -4.21
C GLU A 73 11.32 -2.71 -2.93
N PHE A 74 10.00 -2.54 -2.94
CA PHE A 74 9.15 -2.85 -1.81
C PHE A 74 8.68 -4.31 -1.86
N GLN A 75 9.18 -5.11 -0.93
CA GLN A 75 8.73 -6.49 -0.73
C GLN A 75 8.26 -6.65 0.71
N LEU A 76 7.00 -7.06 0.86
CA LEU A 76 6.43 -7.35 2.17
C LEU A 76 5.45 -8.51 2.08
N ASN A 77 5.65 -9.50 2.93
CA ASN A 77 4.76 -10.59 3.16
C ASN A 77 4.18 -10.51 4.57
N MET A 78 2.89 -10.83 4.67
CA MET A 78 2.13 -10.88 5.89
C MET A 78 1.76 -12.33 6.18
N GLU A 79 2.00 -12.78 7.40
CA GLU A 79 1.38 -13.99 7.93
C GLU A 79 -0.05 -13.66 8.34
N VAL A 80 -1.00 -14.40 7.79
CA VAL A 80 -2.41 -14.33 8.17
C VAL A 80 -2.92 -15.76 8.40
N PRO A 81 -4.05 -15.97 9.07
CA PRO A 81 -4.55 -17.31 9.35
C PRO A 81 -4.63 -18.18 8.08
N GLY A 82 -3.81 -19.24 8.03
CA GLY A 82 -3.81 -20.23 6.97
C GLY A 82 -3.06 -19.87 5.68
N GLN A 83 -2.41 -18.70 5.58
CA GLN A 83 -1.65 -18.33 4.38
C GLN A 83 -0.62 -17.21 4.61
N ILE A 84 0.36 -17.13 3.71
CA ILE A 84 1.17 -15.93 3.50
C ILE A 84 0.45 -15.05 2.48
N LEU A 85 0.38 -13.75 2.77
CA LEU A 85 -0.25 -12.75 1.92
C LEU A 85 0.81 -11.71 1.48
N PRO A 86 1.08 -11.57 0.17
CA PRO A 86 1.94 -10.50 -0.32
C PRO A 86 1.24 -9.14 -0.27
N VAL A 87 2.01 -8.12 0.11
CA VAL A 87 1.64 -6.71 0.08
C VAL A 87 2.58 -6.01 -0.89
N TYR A 88 2.02 -5.48 -1.98
CA TYR A 88 2.78 -4.71 -2.97
C TYR A 88 2.63 -3.21 -2.72
N LEU A 89 3.52 -2.43 -3.33
CA LEU A 89 3.45 -0.98 -3.34
C LEU A 89 3.25 -0.48 -4.77
N ALA A 90 2.29 0.42 -4.93
CA ALA A 90 2.09 1.19 -6.15
C ALA A 90 2.19 2.69 -5.87
N ALA A 91 2.85 3.40 -6.77
CA ALA A 91 3.00 4.85 -6.72
C ALA A 91 2.22 5.48 -7.88
N LEU A 92 1.44 6.51 -7.55
CA LEU A 92 0.90 7.45 -8.51
C LEU A 92 2.01 8.42 -8.93
N SER A 93 2.28 8.43 -10.23
CA SER A 93 3.21 9.36 -10.87
C SER A 93 2.50 10.68 -11.19
N GLY A 94 3.23 11.80 -11.11
CA GLY A 94 2.73 13.12 -11.55
C GLY A 94 2.69 14.17 -10.44
N HIS A 95 2.42 15.41 -10.85
CA HIS A 95 2.38 16.57 -9.96
C HIS A 95 1.04 16.68 -9.23
N GLU A 96 -0.05 16.42 -9.95
CA GLU A 96 -1.40 16.58 -9.42
C GLU A 96 -1.80 15.37 -8.57
N LEU A 97 -2.44 15.66 -7.43
CA LEU A 97 -3.06 14.66 -6.59
C LEU A 97 -4.55 14.58 -6.97
N PRO A 98 -5.03 13.49 -7.58
CA PRO A 98 -6.42 13.33 -7.93
C PRO A 98 -7.30 13.24 -6.67
N PRO A 99 -8.60 13.57 -6.77
CA PRO A 99 -9.53 13.36 -5.67
C PRO A 99 -9.53 11.89 -5.24
N ALA A 100 -9.66 11.65 -3.93
CA ALA A 100 -9.70 10.29 -3.41
C ALA A 100 -10.98 9.57 -3.90
N PRO A 101 -10.87 8.32 -4.38
CA PRO A 101 -12.02 7.49 -4.71
C PRO A 101 -12.97 7.29 -3.52
N PRO A 102 -14.26 6.97 -3.76
CA PRO A 102 -15.22 6.70 -2.69
C PRO A 102 -14.70 5.66 -1.69
N GLY A 103 -14.92 5.92 -0.39
CA GLY A 103 -14.48 5.03 0.69
C GLY A 103 -12.97 5.10 1.00
N THR A 104 -12.25 6.06 0.39
CA THR A 104 -10.82 6.28 0.65
C THR A 104 -10.51 7.75 0.94
N ARG A 105 -9.32 8.01 1.45
CA ARG A 105 -8.80 9.37 1.68
C ARG A 105 -7.28 9.41 1.53
N TRP A 106 -6.77 10.57 1.14
CA TRP A 106 -5.33 10.83 1.15
C TRP A 106 -4.87 11.27 2.54
N ILE A 107 -3.73 10.74 2.99
CA ILE A 107 -3.06 11.15 4.22
C ILE A 107 -1.56 11.33 4.03
N GLU A 108 -0.96 12.18 4.85
CA GLU A 108 0.48 12.26 5.06
C GLU A 108 0.87 11.44 6.31
N LEU A 109 2.14 11.00 6.40
CA LEU A 109 2.60 10.13 7.50
C LEU A 109 2.27 10.69 8.91
N PRO A 110 2.42 12.00 9.21
CA PRO A 110 2.04 12.54 10.53
C PRO A 110 0.55 12.37 10.87
N GLN A 111 -0.33 12.29 9.87
CA GLN A 111 -1.76 12.06 10.09
C GLN A 111 -2.07 10.61 10.48
N SER A 112 -1.08 9.71 10.47
CA SER A 112 -1.20 8.35 10.98
C SER A 112 -1.05 8.23 12.50
N ILE A 113 -0.77 9.33 13.21
CA ILE A 113 -0.69 9.33 14.68
C ILE A 113 -2.03 8.85 15.26
N GLY A 114 -1.98 7.85 16.14
CA GLY A 114 -3.15 7.22 16.75
C GLY A 114 -3.74 6.05 15.96
N MET A 115 -3.27 5.77 14.75
CA MET A 115 -3.63 4.55 14.02
C MET A 115 -2.97 3.30 14.65
N PRO A 116 -3.53 2.10 14.42
CA PRO A 116 -2.93 0.84 14.87
C PRO A 116 -1.45 0.72 14.52
N TRP A 117 -0.68 0.06 15.39
CA TRP A 117 0.78 -0.07 15.22
C TRP A 117 1.16 -0.64 13.85
N LEU A 118 0.48 -1.72 13.42
CA LEU A 118 0.78 -2.38 12.15
C LEU A 118 0.57 -1.43 10.97
N ASP A 119 -0.54 -0.70 10.95
CA ASP A 119 -0.82 0.27 9.89
C ASP A 119 0.26 1.35 9.82
N ARG A 120 0.68 1.89 10.97
CA ARG A 120 1.75 2.88 11.04
C ARG A 120 3.09 2.32 10.57
N GLU A 121 3.39 1.08 10.93
CA GLU A 121 4.62 0.39 10.52
C GLU A 121 4.66 0.16 9.00
N LEU A 122 3.54 -0.21 8.38
CA LEU A 122 3.43 -0.33 6.93
C LEU A 122 3.71 1.00 6.23
N LEU A 123 3.08 2.10 6.67
CA LEU A 123 3.31 3.43 6.09
C LEU A 123 4.75 3.90 6.27
N ARG A 124 5.35 3.62 7.43
CA ARG A 124 6.74 3.96 7.75
C ARG A 124 7.72 3.26 6.80
N ARG A 125 7.55 1.95 6.55
CA ARG A 125 8.42 1.19 5.63
C ARG A 125 8.35 1.72 4.20
N ILE A 126 7.17 2.11 3.73
CA ILE A 126 7.04 2.74 2.40
C ILE A 126 7.81 4.07 2.36
N TYR A 127 7.67 4.89 3.41
CA TYR A 127 8.37 6.15 3.50
C TYR A 127 9.89 5.95 3.43
N GLU A 128 10.43 4.95 4.12
CA GLU A 128 11.86 4.60 4.07
C GLU A 128 12.31 4.20 2.66
N VAL A 129 11.56 3.32 2.00
CA VAL A 129 11.87 2.87 0.63
C VAL A 129 11.82 4.02 -0.38
N LEU A 130 10.85 4.93 -0.28
CA LEU A 130 10.64 5.97 -1.29
C LEU A 130 11.47 7.24 -1.07
N ILE A 131 11.86 7.53 0.17
CA ILE A 131 12.60 8.76 0.53
C ILE A 131 14.08 8.47 0.84
N GLY A 132 14.46 7.23 1.15
CA GLY A 132 15.87 6.81 1.20
C GLY A 132 16.54 6.89 2.58
N PHE A 133 15.90 6.35 3.62
CA PHE A 133 16.58 6.06 4.90
C PHE A 133 16.96 4.56 5.00
N GLY A 134 17.58 4.02 3.95
CA GLY A 134 18.10 2.65 3.91
C GLY A 134 19.51 2.62 3.35
#